data_AF-A0A528LBL2-F1
#
_entry.id   AF-A0A528LBL2-F1
#
_cell.length_a   1.000
_cell.length_b   1.000
_cell.length_c   1.000
_cell.angle_alpha   90.00
_cell.angle_beta   90.00
_cell.angle_gamma   90.00
#
_symmetry.space_group_name_H-M   'P 1'
#
loop_
_entity.id
_entity.type
_entity.pdbx_description
1 polymer ?
#
loop_
_entity_poly.entity_id
_entity_poly.type
_entity_poly.pdbx_seq_one_letter_code
_entity_poly.pdbx_strand_id
1 'polypeptide(L)' 'MTKATIRMGKIVVALRKGITTADKLAAASRASVRQTYRDIATLKQWGMLIEGSAGLGYELRVRKGAGLHHG' A
#
# COMPACT_ATOMS: atom_id res chain seq x y z
N MET A 1 5.98 10.67 15.90
CA MET A 1 5.46 9.61 15.01
C MET A 1 6.20 8.31 15.30
N THR A 2 5.51 7.17 15.37
CA THR A 2 6.18 5.89 15.64
C THR A 2 6.96 5.41 14.41
N LYS A 3 7.98 4.57 14.60
CA LYS A 3 8.71 3.93 13.50
C LYS A 3 7.78 3.15 12.55
N ALA A 4 6.69 2.58 13.08
CA ALA A 4 5.66 1.89 12.30
C ALA A 4 4.92 2.85 11.38
N THR A 5 4.45 4.00 11.89
CA THR A 5 3.73 5.00 11.09
C THR A 5 4.57 5.54 9.93
N ILE A 6 5.86 5.82 10.17
CA ILE A 6 6.78 6.30 9.11
C ILE A 6 6.94 5.24 8.02
N ARG A 7 7.10 3.98 8.40
CA ARG A 7 7.27 2.86 7.48
C ARG A 7 6.02 2.65 6.61
N MET A 8 4.84 2.69 7.22
CA MET A 8 3.56 2.62 6.52
C MET A 8 3.38 3.78 5.55
N GLY A 9 3.77 5.00 5.93
CA GLY A 9 3.80 6.14 5.03
C GLY A 9 4.64 5.88 3.77
N LYS A 10 5.82 5.26 3.91
CA LYS A 10 6.66 4.87 2.76
C LYS A 10 5.99 3.82 1.88
N ILE A 11 5.30 2.84 2.47
CA ILE A 11 4.53 1.83 1.72
C ILE A 11 3.44 2.52 0.87
N VAL A 12 2.69 3.45 1.48
CA VAL A 12 1.63 4.18 0.78
C VAL A 12 2.18 5.03 -0.36
N VAL A 13 3.30 5.75 -0.14
CA VAL A 13 3.96 6.54 -1.19
C VAL A 13 4.40 5.64 -2.34
N ALA A 14 4.91 4.43 -2.07
CA ALA A 14 5.28 3.48 -3.12
C ALA A 14 4.06 2.97 -3.89
N LEU A 15 2.97 2.61 -3.21
CA LEU A 15 1.73 2.16 -3.86
C LEU A 15 1.08 3.25 -4.73
N ARG A 16 1.25 4.53 -4.38
CA ARG A 16 0.77 5.66 -5.21
C ARG A 16 1.50 5.80 -6.53
N LYS A 17 2.69 5.20 -6.69
CA LYS A 17 3.45 5.23 -7.96
C LYS A 17 3.01 4.15 -8.95
N GLY A 18 2.13 3.24 -8.54
CA GLY A 18 1.61 2.15 -9.35
C GLY A 18 1.80 0.78 -8.69
N ILE A 19 1.47 -0.27 -9.45
CA ILE A 19 1.50 -1.66 -9.00
C ILE A 19 2.92 -2.06 -8.55
N THR A 20 3.06 -2.51 -7.30
CA THR A 20 4.35 -2.85 -6.70
C THR A 20 4.26 -4.13 -5.86
N THR A 21 5.32 -4.94 -5.84
CA THR A 21 5.38 -6.19 -5.05
C THR A 21 5.77 -5.96 -3.59
N ALA A 22 5.44 -6.90 -2.70
CA ALA A 22 5.84 -6.84 -1.29
C ALA A 22 7.36 -6.72 -1.11
N ASP A 23 8.16 -7.38 -1.96
CA ASP A 23 9.62 -7.32 -1.90
C ASP A 23 10.16 -5.92 -2.17
N LYS A 24 9.61 -5.25 -3.18
CA LYS A 24 9.97 -3.86 -3.51
C LYS A 24 9.56 -2.90 -2.39
N LEU A 25 8.39 -3.10 -1.79
CA LEU A 25 7.93 -2.32 -0.63
C LEU A 25 8.82 -2.56 0.60
N ALA A 26 9.22 -3.80 0.84
CA ALA A 26 10.13 -4.18 1.92
C ALA A 26 11.50 -3.52 1.76
N ALA A 27 12.08 -3.57 0.55
CA ALA A 27 13.33 -2.91 0.22
C ALA A 27 13.26 -1.38 0.42
N ALA A 28 12.22 -0.73 -0.10
CA ALA A 28 12.03 0.71 0.01
C ALA A 28 11.82 1.18 1.47
N SER A 29 11.18 0.34 2.28
CA SER A 29 10.85 0.65 3.67
C SER A 29 11.88 0.14 4.69
N ARG A 30 12.92 -0.59 4.23
CA ARG A 30 13.92 -1.32 5.05
C ARG A 30 13.27 -2.26 6.06
N ALA A 31 12.23 -2.94 5.63
CA ALA A 31 11.46 -3.88 6.42
C ALA A 31 11.64 -5.31 5.89
N SER A 32 11.27 -6.30 6.69
CA SER A 32 11.09 -7.65 6.15
C SER A 32 9.77 -7.74 5.37
N VAL A 33 9.71 -8.63 4.38
CA VAL A 33 8.50 -8.90 3.60
C VAL A 33 7.33 -9.28 4.52
N ARG A 34 7.59 -10.07 5.57
CA ARG A 34 6.59 -10.42 6.59
C ARG A 34 6.04 -9.20 7.32
N GLN A 35 6.89 -8.24 7.67
CA GLN A 35 6.46 -6.98 8.30
C GLN A 35 5.67 -6.12 7.31
N THR A 36 6.07 -6.08 6.04
CA THR A 36 5.33 -5.40 4.98
C THR A 36 3.91 -5.94 4.84
N TYR A 37 3.71 -7.27 4.88
CA TYR A 37 2.35 -7.83 4.88
C TYR A 37 1.53 -7.42 6.11
N ARG A 38 2.14 -7.38 7.30
CA ARG A 38 1.47 -6.89 8.52
C ARG A 38 1.07 -5.42 8.38
N ASP A 39 1.97 -4.59 7.87
CA ASP A 39 1.69 -3.17 7.66
C ASP A 39 0.58 -2.97 6.61
N ILE A 40 0.57 -3.74 5.51
CA ILE A 40 -0.51 -3.71 4.52
C ILE A 40 -1.84 -4.14 5.15
N ALA A 41 -1.85 -5.18 5.98
CA ALA A 41 -3.05 -5.61 6.69
C ALA A 41 -3.57 -4.52 7.64
N THR A 42 -2.68 -3.84 8.37
CA THR A 42 -3.07 -2.70 9.22
C THR A 42 -3.55 -1.50 8.40
N LEU A 43 -2.92 -1.18 7.26
CA LEU A 43 -3.39 -0.13 6.36
C LEU A 43 -4.79 -0.44 5.80
N LYS A 44 -5.08 -1.70 5.47
CA LYS A 44 -6.42 -2.16 5.07
C LYS A 44 -7.43 -1.99 6.22
N GLN A 45 -7.06 -2.37 7.45
CA GLN A 45 -7.92 -2.18 8.63
C GLN A 45 -8.23 -0.70 8.90
N TRP A 46 -7.29 0.20 8.58
CA TRP A 46 -7.49 1.65 8.66
C TRP A 46 -8.31 2.23 7.50
N GLY A 47 -8.80 1.39 6.58
CA GLY A 47 -9.70 1.80 5.50
C GLY A 47 -9.01 2.16 4.18
N MET A 48 -7.71 1.88 4.01
CA MET A 48 -7.08 2.04 2.70
C MET A 48 -7.50 0.94 1.72
N LEU A 49 -7.91 1.35 0.52
CA LEU A 49 -8.27 0.46 -0.59
C LEU A 49 -7.01 -0.07 -1.29
N ILE A 50 -6.28 -0.92 -0.59
CA ILE A 50 -5.13 -1.63 -1.15
C ILE A 50 -5.63 -2.95 -1.74
N GLU A 51 -5.51 -3.08 -3.05
CA GLU A 51 -5.81 -4.31 -3.76
C GLU A 51 -4.55 -5.07 -4.10
N GLY A 52 -4.74 -6.33 -4.51
CA GLY A 52 -3.64 -7.22 -4.87
C GLY A 52 -3.37 -8.33 -3.85
N SER A 53 -2.58 -9.29 -4.29
CA SER A 53 -2.26 -10.53 -3.57
C SER A 53 -0.76 -10.76 -3.52
N ALA A 54 -0.30 -11.55 -2.55
CA ALA A 54 1.09 -11.98 -2.48
C ALA A 54 1.48 -12.68 -3.80
N GLY A 55 2.61 -12.30 -4.39
CA GLY A 55 3.08 -12.82 -5.68
C GLY A 55 2.49 -12.13 -6.92
N LEU A 56 1.34 -11.45 -6.82
CA LEU A 56 0.74 -10.71 -7.94
C LEU A 56 1.05 -9.20 -7.90
N GLY A 57 1.40 -8.68 -6.72
CA GLY A 57 1.64 -7.26 -6.50
C GLY A 57 0.45 -6.58 -5.82
N TYR A 58 0.68 -5.33 -5.40
CA TYR A 58 -0.24 -4.50 -4.67
C TYR A 58 -0.42 -3.16 -5.36
N GLU A 59 -1.64 -2.65 -5.34
CA GLU A 59 -2.01 -1.36 -5.90
C GLU A 59 -2.89 -0.59 -4.91
N LEU A 60 -2.68 0.72 -4.81
CA LEU A 60 -3.63 1.58 -4.12
C LEU A 60 -4.72 2.00 -5.11
N ARG A 61 -5.93 1.45 -4.96
CA ARG A 61 -7.07 1.94 -5.73
C ARG A 61 -7.54 3.27 -5.17
N VAL A 62 -7.60 4.28 -6.02
CA VAL A 62 -8.43 5.45 -5.77
C VAL A 62 -9.88 4.99 -5.89
N ARG A 63 -10.78 5.41 -4.98
CA ARG A 63 -12.22 5.13 -5.12
C ARG A 63 -12.67 5.59 -6.51
N LYS A 64 -12.86 4.64 -7.43
CA LYS A 64 -13.54 4.89 -8.70
C LYS A 64 -15.04 4.97 -8.38
N GLY A 65 -15.47 6.10 -7.82
CA GLY A 65 -16.83 6.24 -7.27
C GLY A 65 -17.15 7.58 -6.63
N ALA A 66 -16.53 8.67 -7.08
CA ALA A 66 -17.01 10.03 -6.83
C ALA A 66 -16.76 10.87 -8.10
N GLY A 67 -17.79 10.94 -8.95
CA GLY A 67 -17.99 11.95 -9.99
C GLY A 67 -16.84 12.29 -10.93
N LEU A 68 -16.73 11.58 -12.06
CA LEU A 68 -16.27 12.17 -13.33
C LEU A 68 -17.17 11.66 -14.46
N HIS A 69 -18.45 12.04 -14.38
CA HIS A 69 -19.25 12.24 -15.58
C HIS A 69 -18.93 13.66 -16.05
N HIS A 70 -17.94 13.81 -16.93
CA HIS A 70 -17.95 14.93 -17.85
C HIS A 70 -18.85 14.50 -19.02
N GLY A 71 -20.12 14.88 -18.93
CA GLY A 71 -20.92 15.17 -20.12
C GLY A 71 -20.62 16.58 -20.61
#